data_AF-A0A5E4PK91-F1
#
_entry.id   AF-A0A5E4PK91-F1
#
_cell.length_a   1.000
_cell.length_b   1.000
_cell.length_c   1.000
_cell.angle_alpha   90.00
_cell.angle_beta   90.00
_cell.angle_gamma   90.00
#
_symmetry.space_group_name_H-M   'P 1'
#
loop_
_entity.id
_entity.type
_entity.pdbx_description
1 polymer ?
#
loop_
_entity_poly.entity_id
_entity_poly.type
_entity_poly.pdbx_seq_one_letter_code
_entity_poly.pdbx_strand_id
1 'polypeptide(L)'
;MKKLGQILFNWIASQNHYDPNMKNGDEIDWLRTMPFILLNLGCLLVFYFGFSWVAFITALVLYVVRVFFIGAFYHRYFSHKTYQTNRFWQFVFAMMAGTCIQRGPLWWAAHHRQHHMCSDEPSDAHSPVQHGFWWSHMGWFMSKRHYHFNPERVRDLARYPELVFLERYDVLMPTILFVALFFSGMLMQRYAPQLGTGAGQMVVWGFCLSTIALFHTTVTINSLSHVLGKKRFHTKDNSRNNVFLALLTLGEGWHNNHHHYPATARQGFVWWEVDITYYVLKLMEKIGIIWDVRGVPKSVLQKDLV
;
A
#
# COMPACT_ATOMS: atom_id res chain seq x y z
N MET A 1 -9.76 -20.12 28.63
CA MET A 1 -8.70 -19.08 28.67
C MET A 1 -7.53 -19.35 27.71
N LYS A 2 -6.93 -20.57 27.67
CA LYS A 2 -5.80 -20.88 26.76
C LYS A 2 -6.09 -20.64 25.26
N LYS A 3 -7.31 -20.92 24.77
CA LYS A 3 -7.71 -20.69 23.37
C LYS A 3 -7.77 -19.20 22.98
N LEU A 4 -8.29 -18.33 23.84
CA LEU A 4 -8.40 -16.89 23.54
C LEU A 4 -7.03 -16.21 23.49
N GLY A 5 -6.12 -16.57 24.41
CA GLY A 5 -4.75 -16.06 24.40
C GLY A 5 -3.99 -16.46 23.13
N GLN A 6 -4.17 -17.70 22.66
CA GLN A 6 -3.58 -18.17 21.40
C GLN A 6 -4.14 -17.40 20.18
N ILE A 7 -5.46 -17.16 20.14
CA ILE A 7 -6.11 -16.40 19.08
C ILE A 7 -5.60 -14.96 19.05
N LEU A 8 -5.53 -14.29 20.21
CA LEU A 8 -5.03 -12.93 20.31
C LEU A 8 -3.55 -12.84 19.94
N PHE A 9 -2.74 -13.80 20.38
CA PHE A 9 -1.33 -13.87 20.02
C PHE A 9 -1.14 -14.04 18.52
N ASN A 10 -1.89 -14.95 17.89
CA ASN A 10 -1.83 -15.15 16.43
C ASN A 10 -2.40 -13.94 15.66
N TRP A 11 -3.27 -13.14 16.29
CA TRP A 11 -3.77 -11.90 15.72
C TRP A 11 -2.68 -10.81 15.67
N ILE A 12 -1.94 -10.64 16.77
CA ILE A 12 -0.83 -9.67 16.91
C ILE A 12 0.42 -10.11 16.14
N ALA A 13 0.77 -11.39 16.27
CA ALA A 13 1.86 -12.02 15.56
C ALA A 13 1.30 -12.79 14.36
N SER A 14 1.27 -12.13 13.21
CA SER A 14 0.89 -12.72 11.93
C SER A 14 1.71 -14.00 11.70
N GLN A 15 1.01 -15.12 11.55
CA GLN A 15 1.61 -16.40 11.19
C GLN A 15 1.33 -16.67 9.71
N ASN A 16 2.37 -16.59 8.88
CA ASN A 16 2.28 -16.79 7.44
C ASN A 16 2.47 -18.26 7.07
N HIS A 17 1.48 -19.10 7.42
CA HIS A 17 1.46 -20.50 7.01
C HIS A 17 0.89 -20.61 5.59
N TYR A 18 1.75 -20.43 4.60
CA TYR A 18 1.38 -20.60 3.20
C TYR A 18 1.18 -22.08 2.87
N ASP A 19 -0.04 -22.45 2.46
CA ASP A 19 -0.36 -23.77 1.92
C ASP A 19 -0.77 -23.64 0.44
N PRO A 20 0.05 -24.11 -0.51
CA PRO A 20 -0.26 -24.04 -1.94
C PRO A 20 -1.47 -24.90 -2.33
N ASN A 21 -1.89 -25.86 -1.48
CA ASN A 21 -2.98 -26.79 -1.74
C ASN A 21 -4.28 -26.43 -1.00
N MET A 22 -4.36 -25.25 -0.37
CA MET A 22 -5.54 -24.84 0.40
C MET A 22 -6.79 -24.79 -0.48
N LYS A 23 -7.67 -25.79 -0.36
CA LYS A 23 -8.97 -25.85 -1.03
C LYS A 23 -9.99 -24.99 -0.25
N ASN A 24 -10.84 -24.23 -0.95
CA ASN A 24 -11.89 -23.35 -0.39
C ASN A 24 -11.38 -22.22 0.52
N GLY A 25 -10.34 -21.49 0.08
CA GLY A 25 -9.77 -20.37 0.83
C GLY A 25 -10.36 -18.98 0.51
N ASP A 26 -11.29 -18.87 -0.44
CA ASP A 26 -11.81 -17.57 -0.89
C ASP A 26 -12.89 -16.98 0.04
N GLU A 27 -13.26 -17.72 1.09
CA GLU A 27 -14.10 -17.22 2.16
C GLU A 27 -13.43 -16.06 2.91
N ILE A 28 -14.24 -15.07 3.31
CA ILE A 28 -13.79 -13.94 4.12
C ILE A 28 -13.32 -14.43 5.49
N ASP A 29 -12.11 -14.02 5.88
CA ASP A 29 -11.63 -14.14 7.25
C ASP A 29 -12.16 -12.97 8.08
N TRP A 30 -13.34 -13.16 8.68
CA TRP A 30 -14.03 -12.13 9.46
C TRP A 30 -13.20 -11.61 10.64
N LEU A 31 -12.42 -12.46 11.29
CA LEU A 31 -11.60 -12.06 12.44
C LEU A 31 -10.44 -11.17 11.99
N ARG A 32 -9.78 -11.53 10.88
CA ARG A 32 -8.69 -10.72 10.30
C ARG A 32 -9.18 -9.45 9.62
N THR A 33 -10.41 -9.45 9.12
CA THR A 33 -11.05 -8.31 8.43
C THR A 33 -11.68 -7.31 9.39
N MET A 34 -11.99 -7.72 10.64
CA MET A 34 -12.57 -6.85 11.66
C MET A 34 -11.90 -5.47 11.78
N PRO A 35 -10.56 -5.31 11.79
CA PRO A 35 -9.93 -3.99 11.89
C PRO A 35 -10.27 -3.07 10.71
N PHE A 36 -10.35 -3.63 9.49
CA PHE A 36 -10.75 -2.88 8.31
C PHE A 36 -12.22 -2.42 8.42
N ILE A 37 -13.12 -3.27 8.92
CA ILE A 37 -14.52 -2.91 9.18
C ILE A 37 -14.61 -1.81 10.24
N LEU A 38 -13.89 -1.96 11.35
CA LEU A 38 -13.86 -0.97 12.44
C LEU A 38 -13.29 0.38 11.98
N LEU A 39 -12.31 0.41 11.08
CA LEU A 39 -11.80 1.65 10.48
C LEU A 39 -12.88 2.36 9.67
N ASN A 40 -13.63 1.63 8.84
CA ASN A 40 -14.74 2.19 8.07
C ASN A 40 -15.84 2.75 8.98
N LEU A 41 -16.24 2.00 10.01
CA LEU A 41 -17.21 2.48 11.00
C LEU A 41 -16.66 3.68 11.80
N GLY A 42 -15.36 3.68 12.09
CA GLY A 42 -14.66 4.80 12.74
C GLY A 42 -14.73 6.10 11.94
N CYS A 43 -14.83 6.03 10.61
CA CYS A 43 -15.06 7.22 9.78
C CYS A 43 -16.41 7.89 10.07
N LEU A 44 -17.43 7.15 10.50
CA LEU A 44 -18.75 7.72 10.83
C LEU A 44 -18.70 8.61 12.09
N LEU A 45 -17.66 8.47 12.91
CA LEU A 45 -17.47 9.29 14.10
C LEU A 45 -17.15 10.76 13.77
N VAL A 46 -16.98 11.12 12.49
CA VAL A 46 -16.92 12.54 12.06
C VAL A 46 -18.18 13.31 12.44
N PHE A 47 -19.34 12.64 12.47
CA PHE A 47 -20.61 13.27 12.85
C PHE A 47 -20.70 13.55 14.36
N TYR A 48 -19.91 12.83 15.17
CA TYR A 48 -19.84 13.04 16.62
C TYR A 48 -18.74 14.03 17.01
N PHE A 49 -17.52 13.85 16.49
CA PHE A 49 -16.36 14.70 16.84
C PHE A 49 -16.27 15.99 16.02
N GLY A 50 -17.02 16.10 14.92
CA GLY A 50 -17.05 17.28 14.08
C GLY A 50 -15.77 17.53 13.28
N PHE A 51 -15.72 18.70 12.63
CA PHE A 51 -14.62 19.15 11.80
C PHE A 51 -13.55 19.88 12.62
N SER A 52 -12.28 19.71 12.24
CA SER A 52 -11.14 20.47 12.73
C SER A 52 -10.15 20.67 11.59
N TRP A 53 -9.73 21.91 11.34
CA TRP A 53 -8.75 22.23 10.29
C TRP A 53 -7.42 21.51 10.53
N VAL A 54 -6.96 21.44 11.78
CA VAL A 54 -5.72 20.74 12.14
C VAL A 54 -5.85 19.26 11.83
N ALA A 55 -6.97 18.64 12.19
CA ALA A 55 -7.21 17.23 11.97
C ALA A 55 -7.36 16.90 10.48
N PHE A 56 -8.04 17.76 9.71
CA PHE A 56 -8.18 17.64 8.26
C PHE A 56 -6.84 17.77 7.53
N ILE A 57 -6.04 18.79 7.85
CA ILE A 57 -4.69 18.98 7.27
C ILE A 57 -3.80 17.78 7.63
N THR A 58 -3.87 17.30 8.88
CA THR A 58 -3.14 16.09 9.31
C THR A 58 -3.56 14.88 8.47
N ALA A 59 -4.86 14.69 8.23
CA ALA A 59 -5.36 13.61 7.40
C ALA A 59 -4.83 13.68 5.96
N LEU A 60 -4.83 14.88 5.36
CA LEU A 60 -4.32 15.11 4.01
C LEU A 60 -2.80 14.84 3.92
N VAL A 61 -2.02 15.34 4.88
CA VAL A 61 -0.57 15.09 4.93
C VAL A 61 -0.29 13.60 5.09
N LEU A 62 -0.96 12.94 6.03
CA LEU A 62 -0.79 11.49 6.25
C LEU A 62 -1.23 10.67 5.04
N TYR A 63 -2.25 11.11 4.31
CA TYR A 63 -2.63 10.49 3.04
C TYR A 63 -1.48 10.58 2.03
N VAL A 64 -1.00 11.79 1.70
CA VAL A 64 0.04 11.99 0.68
C VAL A 64 1.34 11.27 1.05
N VAL A 65 1.79 11.42 2.30
CA VAL A 65 3.04 10.80 2.77
C VAL A 65 2.96 9.26 2.69
N ARG A 66 1.83 8.67 3.05
CA ARG A 66 1.69 7.20 3.03
C ARG A 66 1.48 6.65 1.61
N VAL A 67 0.76 7.36 0.73
CA VAL A 67 0.69 7.00 -0.70
C VAL A 67 2.11 6.97 -1.28
N PHE A 68 2.93 7.97 -0.96
CA PHE A 68 4.33 8.00 -1.37
C PHE A 68 5.10 6.77 -0.85
N PHE A 69 4.99 6.42 0.44
CA PHE A 69 5.72 5.26 0.97
C PHE A 69 5.27 3.92 0.38
N ILE A 70 3.99 3.77 0.02
CA ILE A 70 3.54 2.61 -0.76
C ILE A 70 4.22 2.60 -2.13
N GLY A 71 4.07 3.67 -2.92
CA GLY A 71 4.59 3.74 -4.29
C GLY A 71 6.11 3.63 -4.36
N ALA A 72 6.83 4.35 -3.49
CA ALA A 72 8.28 4.31 -3.44
C ALA A 72 8.77 2.95 -2.92
N PHE A 73 8.34 2.52 -1.73
CA PHE A 73 9.04 1.44 -1.03
C PHE A 73 8.37 0.08 -1.14
N TYR A 74 7.07 -0.03 -0.89
CA TYR A 74 6.37 -1.32 -1.09
C TYR A 74 6.40 -1.72 -2.56
N HIS A 75 6.11 -0.77 -3.45
CA HIS A 75 6.06 -1.03 -4.87
C HIS A 75 7.43 -1.00 -5.55
N ARG A 76 8.02 0.18 -5.75
CA ARG A 76 9.19 0.34 -6.62
C ARG A 76 10.47 -0.28 -6.04
N TYR A 77 10.66 -0.24 -4.71
CA TYR A 77 11.83 -0.84 -4.05
C TYR A 77 11.65 -2.33 -3.74
N PHE A 78 10.73 -2.69 -2.83
CA PHE A 78 10.59 -4.07 -2.35
C PHE A 78 10.07 -5.01 -3.43
N SER A 79 9.15 -4.57 -4.30
CA SER A 79 8.61 -5.45 -5.32
C SER A 79 9.47 -5.52 -6.58
N HIS A 80 9.96 -4.37 -7.06
CA HIS A 80 10.63 -4.27 -8.37
C HIS A 80 12.13 -3.96 -8.36
N LYS A 81 12.70 -3.59 -7.20
CA LYS A 81 14.14 -3.31 -7.05
C LYS A 81 14.66 -2.29 -8.06
N THR A 82 13.91 -1.23 -8.27
CA THR A 82 14.22 -0.22 -9.29
C THR A 82 15.28 0.78 -8.83
N TYR A 83 15.72 0.68 -7.58
CA TYR A 83 16.83 1.43 -6.98
C TYR A 83 17.36 0.68 -5.75
N GLN A 84 18.44 1.18 -5.17
CA GLN A 84 19.10 0.64 -3.98
C GLN A 84 19.05 1.63 -2.81
N THR A 85 19.12 1.11 -1.59
CA THR A 85 19.31 1.90 -0.36
C THR A 85 20.01 1.03 0.69
N ASN A 86 20.51 1.65 1.76
CA ASN A 86 21.18 0.92 2.84
C ASN A 86 20.17 0.28 3.80
N ARG A 87 20.66 -0.63 4.65
CA ARG A 87 19.81 -1.40 5.59
C ARG A 87 19.04 -0.52 6.58
N PHE A 88 19.63 0.60 7.01
CA PHE A 88 18.97 1.53 7.93
C PHE A 88 17.75 2.18 7.27
N TRP A 89 17.94 2.80 6.10
CA TRP A 89 16.85 3.43 5.37
C TRP A 89 15.81 2.43 4.87
N GLN A 90 16.24 1.25 4.43
CA GLN A 90 15.34 0.13 4.11
C GLN A 90 14.39 -0.16 5.27
N PHE A 91 14.90 -0.26 6.50
CA PHE A 91 14.09 -0.52 7.69
C PHE A 91 13.17 0.66 8.03
N VAL A 92 13.69 1.89 8.03
CA VAL A 92 12.92 3.11 8.30
C VAL A 92 11.75 3.22 7.32
N PHE A 93 11.99 3.04 6.03
CA PHE A 93 10.93 3.16 5.03
C PHE A 93 9.95 1.98 5.02
N ALA A 94 10.38 0.78 5.42
CA ALA A 94 9.46 -0.32 5.72
C ALA A 94 8.52 0.02 6.89
N MET A 95 9.03 0.65 7.96
CA MET A 95 8.19 1.11 9.08
C MET A 95 7.18 2.17 8.64
N MET A 96 7.63 3.16 7.86
CA MET A 96 6.75 4.22 7.35
C MET A 96 5.66 3.65 6.45
N ALA A 97 6.00 2.76 5.51
CA ALA A 97 5.01 2.08 4.68
C ALA A 97 4.09 1.14 5.49
N GLY A 98 4.58 0.54 6.57
CA GLY A 98 3.78 -0.26 7.50
C GLY A 98 2.62 0.49 8.15
N THR A 99 2.67 1.82 8.24
CA THR A 99 1.55 2.65 8.75
C THR A 99 0.31 2.66 7.85
N CYS A 100 0.38 2.04 6.67
CA CYS A 100 -0.71 2.02 5.67
C CYS A 100 -1.78 0.96 5.94
N ILE A 101 -1.57 0.05 6.89
CA ILE A 101 -2.50 -1.04 7.23
C ILE A 101 -2.74 -2.02 6.06
N GLN A 102 -1.76 -2.17 5.17
CA GLN A 102 -1.82 -3.07 4.01
C GLN A 102 -0.87 -4.27 4.16
N ARG A 103 -0.82 -4.85 5.37
CA ARG A 103 0.11 -5.92 5.77
C ARG A 103 1.59 -5.48 5.72
N GLY A 104 2.45 -6.44 6.00
CA GLY A 104 3.89 -6.25 6.03
C GLY A 104 4.54 -6.18 4.64
N PRO A 105 5.83 -5.80 4.60
CA PRO A 105 6.56 -5.58 3.35
C PRO A 105 6.74 -6.86 2.53
N LEU A 106 6.84 -8.04 3.17
CA LEU A 106 7.01 -9.31 2.45
C LEU A 106 5.69 -9.75 1.83
N TRP A 107 4.58 -9.64 2.58
CA TRP A 107 3.24 -9.94 2.07
C TRP A 107 2.91 -9.09 0.83
N TRP A 108 3.15 -7.78 0.93
CA TRP A 108 2.85 -6.84 -0.15
C TRP A 108 3.70 -7.15 -1.38
N ALA A 109 5.01 -7.29 -1.21
CA ALA A 109 5.92 -7.57 -2.32
C ALA A 109 5.67 -8.94 -2.97
N ALA A 110 5.34 -9.97 -2.19
CA ALA A 110 5.05 -11.30 -2.72
C ALA A 110 3.78 -11.31 -3.58
N HIS A 111 2.69 -10.70 -3.11
CA HIS A 111 1.45 -10.60 -3.88
C HIS A 111 1.62 -9.72 -5.13
N HIS A 112 2.35 -8.62 -5.03
CA HIS A 112 2.62 -7.76 -6.18
C HIS A 112 3.49 -8.44 -7.24
N ARG A 113 4.54 -9.15 -6.82
CA ARG A 113 5.36 -9.96 -7.73
C ARG A 113 4.53 -11.06 -8.38
N GLN A 114 3.63 -11.72 -7.63
CA GLN A 114 2.70 -12.70 -8.18
C GLN A 114 1.78 -12.09 -9.23
N HIS A 115 1.16 -10.95 -8.93
CA HIS A 115 0.34 -10.22 -9.89
C HIS A 115 1.08 -9.96 -11.19
N HIS A 116 2.33 -9.47 -11.17
CA HIS A 116 3.08 -9.25 -12.41
C HIS A 116 3.42 -10.53 -13.20
N MET A 117 3.49 -11.70 -12.55
CA MET A 117 3.77 -12.96 -13.24
C MET A 117 2.55 -13.52 -13.96
N CYS A 118 1.34 -13.29 -13.43
CA CYS A 118 0.10 -13.86 -13.94
C CYS A 118 -1.01 -12.83 -14.12
N SER A 119 -0.66 -11.57 -14.38
CA SER A 119 -1.59 -10.44 -14.37
C SER A 119 -2.78 -10.68 -15.31
N ASP A 120 -3.99 -10.51 -14.79
CA ASP A 120 -5.25 -10.81 -15.48
C ASP A 120 -5.45 -12.26 -15.95
N GLU A 121 -4.63 -13.20 -15.50
CA GLU A 121 -4.88 -14.64 -15.62
C GLU A 121 -5.68 -15.15 -14.41
N PRO A 122 -6.33 -16.33 -14.48
CA PRO A 122 -7.15 -16.87 -13.38
C PRO A 122 -6.42 -17.02 -12.04
N SER A 123 -5.08 -17.09 -12.05
CA SER A 123 -4.25 -17.21 -10.84
C SER A 123 -3.85 -15.87 -10.22
N ASP A 124 -4.17 -14.74 -10.86
CA ASP A 124 -4.05 -13.40 -10.28
C ASP A 124 -5.10 -13.23 -9.18
N ALA A 125 -4.64 -12.95 -7.95
CA ALA A 125 -5.50 -12.84 -6.78
C ALA A 125 -6.51 -11.70 -6.89
N HIS A 126 -6.17 -10.64 -7.61
CA HIS A 126 -6.95 -9.40 -7.65
C HIS A 126 -7.20 -8.88 -9.06
N SER A 127 -7.28 -9.78 -10.05
CA SER A 127 -7.71 -9.40 -11.39
C SER A 127 -9.21 -9.03 -11.40
N PRO A 128 -9.57 -7.80 -11.82
CA PRO A 128 -10.97 -7.43 -12.02
C PRO A 128 -11.56 -8.12 -13.26
N VAL A 129 -10.74 -8.54 -14.21
CA VAL A 129 -11.17 -9.25 -15.43
C VAL A 129 -11.64 -10.66 -15.11
N GLN A 130 -10.95 -11.34 -14.19
CA GLN A 130 -11.28 -12.71 -13.79
C GLN A 130 -12.33 -12.78 -12.69
N HIS A 131 -12.26 -11.89 -11.70
CA HIS A 131 -13.04 -12.03 -10.46
C HIS A 131 -14.04 -10.89 -10.22
N GLY A 132 -14.06 -9.89 -11.10
CA GLY A 132 -14.94 -8.72 -11.00
C GLY A 132 -14.44 -7.63 -10.05
N PHE A 133 -15.15 -6.50 -10.05
CA PHE A 133 -14.76 -5.29 -9.35
C PHE A 133 -14.67 -5.46 -7.83
N TRP A 134 -15.71 -5.99 -7.17
CA TRP A 134 -15.74 -6.06 -5.71
C TRP A 134 -14.68 -6.99 -5.12
N TRP A 135 -14.38 -8.09 -5.82
CA TRP A 135 -13.32 -9.00 -5.41
C TRP A 135 -11.93 -8.36 -5.54
N SER A 136 -11.60 -7.84 -6.72
CA SER A 136 -10.31 -7.17 -6.99
C SER A 136 -10.08 -5.94 -6.13
N HIS A 137 -11.13 -5.18 -5.85
CA HIS A 137 -11.07 -3.98 -5.02
C HIS A 137 -10.92 -4.32 -3.54
N MET A 138 -11.63 -5.35 -3.03
CA MET A 138 -11.68 -5.64 -1.60
C MET A 138 -11.63 -7.12 -1.24
N GLY A 139 -12.45 -7.95 -1.91
CA GLY A 139 -12.66 -9.35 -1.51
C GLY A 139 -11.37 -10.16 -1.34
N TRP A 140 -10.42 -9.99 -2.24
CA TRP A 140 -9.21 -10.81 -2.28
C TRP A 140 -8.39 -10.73 -0.98
N PHE A 141 -8.03 -9.54 -0.50
CA PHE A 141 -7.18 -9.40 0.68
C PHE A 141 -7.91 -9.70 1.99
N MET A 142 -9.25 -9.76 1.94
CA MET A 142 -10.09 -10.17 3.06
C MET A 142 -10.28 -11.70 3.12
N SER A 143 -9.87 -12.43 2.08
CA SER A 143 -10.02 -13.89 2.03
C SER A 143 -8.94 -14.62 2.83
N LYS A 144 -9.30 -15.81 3.33
CA LYS A 144 -8.35 -16.68 4.06
C LYS A 144 -7.15 -17.06 3.19
N ARG A 145 -7.37 -17.29 1.89
CA ARG A 145 -6.35 -17.71 0.93
C ARG A 145 -5.24 -16.69 0.79
N HIS A 146 -5.60 -15.42 0.61
CA HIS A 146 -4.63 -14.35 0.33
C HIS A 146 -4.17 -13.64 1.60
N TYR A 147 -4.65 -14.05 2.78
CA TYR A 147 -4.03 -13.67 4.03
C TYR A 147 -2.57 -14.13 4.10
N HIS A 148 -2.24 -15.29 3.51
CA HIS A 148 -0.88 -15.80 3.43
C HIS A 148 -0.22 -15.46 2.09
N PHE A 149 1.09 -15.25 2.09
CA PHE A 149 1.88 -15.02 0.87
C PHE A 149 2.85 -16.17 0.60
N ASN A 150 3.21 -16.39 -0.66
CA ASN A 150 4.23 -17.38 -1.01
C ASN A 150 5.65 -16.85 -0.68
N PRO A 151 6.37 -17.42 0.30
CA PRO A 151 7.67 -16.92 0.73
C PRO A 151 8.78 -17.09 -0.32
N GLU A 152 8.61 -18.00 -1.28
CA GLU A 152 9.58 -18.19 -2.36
C GLU A 152 9.70 -16.95 -3.25
N ARG A 153 8.66 -16.13 -3.30
CA ARG A 153 8.62 -14.91 -4.11
C ARG A 153 9.44 -13.77 -3.52
N VAL A 154 9.87 -13.86 -2.25
CA VAL A 154 10.53 -12.78 -1.51
C VAL A 154 11.74 -13.25 -0.69
N ARG A 155 12.40 -14.34 -1.12
CA ARG A 155 13.61 -14.89 -0.44
C ARG A 155 14.71 -13.85 -0.26
N ASP A 156 14.83 -12.93 -1.21
CA ASP A 156 15.76 -11.80 -1.18
C ASP A 156 15.45 -10.75 -0.09
N LEU A 157 14.19 -10.64 0.34
CA LEU A 157 13.76 -9.76 1.44
C LEU A 157 13.74 -10.50 2.78
N ALA A 158 13.41 -11.79 2.77
CA ALA A 158 13.31 -12.62 3.98
C ALA A 158 14.65 -12.81 4.70
N ARG A 159 15.78 -12.54 4.04
CA ARG A 159 17.11 -12.53 4.69
C ARG A 159 17.31 -11.37 5.70
N TYR A 160 16.44 -10.36 5.67
CA TYR A 160 16.53 -9.20 6.57
C TYR A 160 15.62 -9.39 7.79
N PRO A 161 16.17 -9.69 8.98
CA PRO A 161 15.36 -10.01 10.16
C PRO A 161 14.43 -8.88 10.58
N GLU A 162 14.81 -7.63 10.36
CA GLU A 162 13.98 -6.46 10.65
C GLU A 162 12.75 -6.35 9.74
N LEU A 163 12.83 -6.82 8.48
CA LEU A 163 11.65 -6.90 7.61
C LEU A 163 10.75 -8.06 8.01
N VAL A 164 11.32 -9.19 8.41
CA VAL A 164 10.57 -10.34 8.94
C VAL A 164 9.86 -9.96 10.24
N PHE A 165 10.49 -9.13 11.08
CA PHE A 165 9.86 -8.56 12.28
C PHE A 165 8.64 -7.70 11.92
N LEU A 166 8.77 -6.76 10.98
CA LEU A 166 7.64 -5.93 10.54
C LEU A 166 6.55 -6.72 9.85
N GLU A 167 6.90 -7.79 9.13
CA GLU A 167 5.95 -8.73 8.55
C GLU A 167 5.16 -9.48 9.62
N ARG A 168 5.85 -9.96 10.66
CA ARG A 168 5.23 -10.70 11.76
C ARG A 168 4.33 -9.80 12.61
N TYR A 169 4.71 -8.54 12.81
CA TYR A 169 3.98 -7.58 13.63
C TYR A 169 3.44 -6.42 12.78
N ASP A 170 2.71 -6.76 11.71
CA ASP A 170 2.14 -5.81 10.75
C ASP A 170 1.16 -4.80 11.39
N VAL A 171 0.61 -5.12 12.56
CA VAL A 171 -0.23 -4.23 13.37
C VAL A 171 0.55 -3.18 14.17
N LEU A 172 1.87 -3.34 14.35
CA LEU A 172 2.67 -2.49 15.24
C LEU A 172 2.72 -1.03 14.77
N MET A 173 3.09 -0.79 13.51
CA MET A 173 3.20 0.57 12.96
C MET A 173 1.85 1.29 12.91
N PRO A 174 0.74 0.65 12.49
CA PRO A 174 -0.60 1.22 12.63
C PRO A 174 -0.96 1.59 14.07
N THR A 175 -0.67 0.73 15.04
CA THR A 175 -0.93 1.01 16.46
C THR A 175 -0.11 2.20 16.96
N ILE A 176 1.18 2.29 16.59
CA ILE A 176 2.01 3.44 16.94
C ILE A 176 1.42 4.74 16.37
N LEU A 177 0.99 4.74 15.10
CA LEU A 177 0.37 5.91 14.47
C LEU A 177 -0.93 6.31 15.18
N PHE A 178 -1.81 5.35 15.49
CA PHE A 178 -3.04 5.61 16.23
C PHE A 178 -2.76 6.26 17.59
N VAL A 179 -1.84 5.66 18.36
CA VAL A 179 -1.46 6.15 19.68
C VAL A 179 -0.84 7.55 19.58
N ALA A 180 0.06 7.78 18.63
CA ALA A 180 0.68 9.08 18.40
C ALA A 180 -0.38 10.16 18.07
N LEU A 181 -1.35 9.84 17.22
CA LEU A 181 -2.44 10.77 16.88
C LEU A 181 -3.34 11.06 18.07
N PHE A 182 -3.72 10.03 18.83
CA PHE A 182 -4.52 10.19 20.05
C PHE A 182 -3.84 11.11 21.05
N PHE A 183 -2.57 10.83 21.41
CA PHE A 183 -1.81 11.64 22.35
C PHE A 183 -1.52 13.05 21.82
N SER A 184 -1.18 13.20 20.54
CA SER A 184 -0.97 14.53 19.95
C SER A 184 -2.24 15.38 20.03
N GLY A 185 -3.41 14.79 19.76
CA GLY A 185 -4.70 15.46 19.91
C GLY A 185 -5.00 15.82 21.36
N MET A 186 -4.73 14.94 22.32
CA MET A 186 -4.89 15.27 23.75
C MET A 186 -3.97 16.43 24.17
N LEU A 187 -2.71 16.40 23.75
CA LEU A 187 -1.75 17.45 24.07
C LEU A 187 -2.14 18.78 23.44
N MET A 188 -2.58 18.79 22.18
CA MET A 188 -3.08 20.00 21.52
C MET A 188 -4.33 20.54 22.23
N GLN A 189 -5.27 19.68 22.62
CA GLN A 189 -6.45 20.11 23.37
C GLN A 189 -6.08 20.74 24.72
N ARG A 190 -5.07 20.19 25.41
CA ARG A 190 -4.66 20.66 26.74
C ARG A 190 -3.81 21.93 26.70
N TYR A 191 -2.84 22.01 25.79
CA TYR A 191 -1.80 23.04 25.80
C TYR A 191 -1.93 24.07 24.66
N ALA A 192 -2.74 23.78 23.64
CA ALA A 192 -3.00 24.68 22.52
C ALA A 192 -4.50 24.66 22.12
N PRO A 193 -5.44 24.88 23.07
CA PRO A 193 -6.88 24.78 22.81
C PRO A 193 -7.37 25.70 21.68
N GLN A 194 -6.66 26.80 21.40
CA GLN A 194 -6.91 27.71 20.28
C GLN A 194 -6.85 27.02 18.90
N LEU A 195 -6.22 25.85 18.79
CA LEU A 195 -6.18 25.05 17.56
C LEU A 195 -7.51 24.37 17.23
N GLY A 196 -8.46 24.33 18.16
CA GLY A 196 -9.80 23.76 17.93
C GLY A 196 -9.78 22.27 17.58
N THR A 197 -8.78 21.54 18.10
CA THR A 197 -8.59 20.11 17.83
C THR A 197 -8.44 19.31 19.12
N GLY A 198 -8.75 18.02 19.07
CA GLY A 198 -8.60 17.10 20.19
C GLY A 198 -8.33 15.66 19.75
N ALA A 199 -8.18 14.77 20.74
CA ALA A 199 -7.81 13.37 20.50
C ALA A 199 -8.78 12.66 19.55
N GLY A 200 -10.09 12.85 19.75
CA GLY A 200 -11.13 12.25 18.91
C GLY A 200 -11.04 12.71 17.46
N GLN A 201 -10.89 14.02 17.22
CA GLN A 201 -10.76 14.56 15.86
C GLN A 201 -9.47 14.07 15.19
N MET A 202 -8.34 14.05 15.91
CA MET A 202 -7.06 13.57 15.36
C MET A 202 -7.08 12.08 15.01
N VAL A 203 -7.75 11.25 15.82
CA VAL A 203 -7.94 9.84 15.50
C VAL A 203 -8.90 9.66 14.33
N VAL A 204 -10.07 10.29 14.35
CA VAL A 204 -11.09 10.09 13.31
C VAL A 204 -10.61 10.59 11.95
N TRP A 205 -10.13 11.83 11.87
CA TRP A 205 -9.65 12.39 10.61
C TRP A 205 -8.26 11.85 10.25
N GLY A 206 -7.33 11.99 11.20
CA GLY A 206 -5.92 11.68 10.99
C GLY A 206 -5.63 10.19 10.87
N PHE A 207 -6.36 9.32 11.55
CA PHE A 207 -6.17 7.86 11.44
C PHE A 207 -7.23 7.19 10.56
N CYS A 208 -8.52 7.29 10.90
CA CYS A 208 -9.57 6.53 10.19
C CYS A 208 -9.75 7.01 8.75
N LEU A 209 -10.12 8.28 8.55
CA LEU A 209 -10.42 8.83 7.22
C LEU A 209 -9.22 8.77 6.28
N SER A 210 -8.06 9.22 6.77
CA SER A 210 -6.83 9.21 5.97
C SER A 210 -6.43 7.80 5.54
N THR A 211 -6.64 6.78 6.39
CA THR A 211 -6.31 5.38 6.11
C THR A 211 -7.31 4.78 5.14
N ILE A 212 -8.61 5.00 5.33
CA ILE A 212 -9.63 4.50 4.39
C ILE A 212 -9.46 5.13 3.01
N ALA A 213 -9.21 6.44 2.94
CA ALA A 213 -8.92 7.12 1.67
C ALA A 213 -7.67 6.55 0.98
N LEU A 214 -6.57 6.36 1.73
CA LEU A 214 -5.34 5.72 1.25
C LEU A 214 -5.60 4.29 0.74
N PHE A 215 -6.33 3.50 1.52
CA PHE A 215 -6.57 2.09 1.22
C PHE A 215 -7.36 1.96 -0.08
N HIS A 216 -8.50 2.65 -0.20
CA HIS A 216 -9.28 2.66 -1.43
C HIS A 216 -8.50 3.22 -2.61
N THR A 217 -7.71 4.28 -2.41
CA THR A 217 -6.80 4.79 -3.44
C THR A 217 -5.87 3.70 -3.94
N THR A 218 -5.28 2.91 -3.05
CA THR A 218 -4.32 1.86 -3.45
C THR A 218 -5.02 0.74 -4.22
N VAL A 219 -6.13 0.23 -3.72
CA VAL A 219 -6.84 -0.88 -4.38
C VAL A 219 -7.57 -0.48 -5.66
N THR A 220 -7.75 0.83 -5.93
CA THR A 220 -8.17 1.29 -7.27
C THR A 220 -7.13 0.97 -8.35
N ILE A 221 -5.85 0.82 -8.00
CA ILE A 221 -4.85 0.39 -8.97
C ILE A 221 -5.14 -1.03 -9.44
N ASN A 222 -5.41 -1.94 -8.51
CA ASN A 222 -5.79 -3.32 -8.83
C ASN A 222 -7.12 -3.37 -9.61
N SER A 223 -8.14 -2.65 -9.14
CA SER A 223 -9.50 -2.80 -9.68
C SER A 223 -9.78 -1.93 -10.91
N LEU A 224 -9.41 -0.65 -10.89
CA LEU A 224 -9.77 0.32 -11.93
C LEU A 224 -8.68 0.46 -12.98
N SER A 225 -7.38 0.34 -12.64
CA SER A 225 -6.32 0.52 -13.64
C SER A 225 -6.20 -0.65 -14.63
N HIS A 226 -6.96 -1.73 -14.45
CA HIS A 226 -7.10 -2.81 -15.43
C HIS A 226 -8.36 -2.70 -16.31
N VAL A 227 -9.22 -1.70 -16.05
CA VAL A 227 -10.52 -1.56 -16.73
C VAL A 227 -10.71 -0.17 -17.33
N LEU A 228 -10.23 0.88 -16.65
CA LEU A 228 -10.43 2.29 -17.00
C LEU A 228 -9.10 2.96 -17.37
N GLY A 229 -9.08 3.63 -18.52
CA GLY A 229 -7.91 4.36 -19.02
C GLY A 229 -7.51 3.93 -20.43
N LYS A 230 -6.28 4.27 -20.82
CA LYS A 230 -5.73 4.03 -22.16
C LYS A 230 -4.53 3.09 -22.12
N LYS A 231 -4.40 2.23 -23.12
CA LYS A 231 -3.16 1.48 -23.37
C LYS A 231 -2.28 2.29 -24.32
N ARG A 232 -1.04 2.53 -23.92
CA ARG A 232 0.02 3.09 -24.78
C ARG A 232 0.86 1.96 -25.37
N PHE A 233 1.05 0.90 -24.61
CA PHE A 233 1.87 -0.25 -24.96
C PHE A 233 1.06 -1.54 -24.97
N HIS A 234 1.40 -2.45 -25.89
CA HIS A 234 0.94 -3.82 -25.92
C HIS A 234 1.53 -4.61 -24.74
N THR A 235 0.74 -4.79 -23.70
CA THR A 235 1.02 -5.69 -22.57
C THR A 235 0.19 -6.97 -22.70
N LYS A 236 0.56 -8.03 -21.97
CA LYS A 236 -0.19 -9.29 -21.93
C LYS A 236 -1.49 -9.21 -21.11
N ASP A 237 -1.59 -8.18 -20.27
CA ASP A 237 -2.70 -7.91 -19.36
C ASP A 237 -3.59 -6.75 -19.85
N ASN A 238 -4.56 -6.37 -19.02
CA ASN A 238 -5.47 -5.25 -19.26
C ASN A 238 -5.09 -3.97 -18.53
N SER A 239 -3.85 -3.82 -18.07
CA SER A 239 -3.36 -2.58 -17.46
C SER A 239 -3.55 -1.37 -18.39
N ARG A 240 -3.89 -0.23 -17.79
CA ARG A 240 -4.25 1.03 -18.47
C ARG A 240 -3.68 2.22 -17.72
N ASN A 241 -3.20 3.20 -18.46
CA ASN A 241 -2.83 4.51 -17.94
C ASN A 241 -4.08 5.34 -17.66
N ASN A 242 -4.16 5.94 -16.47
CA ASN A 242 -5.24 6.82 -16.05
C ASN A 242 -4.69 8.03 -15.29
N VAL A 243 -4.87 9.23 -15.85
CA VAL A 243 -4.33 10.48 -15.30
C VAL A 243 -4.89 10.78 -13.90
N PHE A 244 -6.18 10.55 -13.67
CA PHE A 244 -6.80 10.82 -12.37
C PHE A 244 -6.24 9.89 -11.29
N LEU A 245 -6.12 8.60 -11.61
CA LEU A 245 -5.50 7.64 -10.70
C LEU A 245 -4.03 7.97 -10.48
N ALA A 246 -3.30 8.40 -11.51
CA ALA A 246 -1.89 8.78 -11.38
C ALA A 246 -1.70 9.97 -10.43
N LEU A 247 -2.56 11.00 -10.51
CA LEU A 247 -2.52 12.12 -9.58
C LEU A 247 -2.88 11.70 -8.15
N LEU A 248 -3.92 10.88 -7.99
CA LEU A 248 -4.38 10.39 -6.69
C LEU A 248 -3.34 9.49 -6.00
N THR A 249 -2.61 8.71 -6.79
CA THR A 249 -1.60 7.74 -6.31
C THR A 249 -0.16 8.22 -6.43
N LEU A 250 0.05 9.50 -6.76
CA LEU A 250 1.37 10.11 -6.93
C LEU A 250 2.24 9.44 -8.02
N GLY A 251 1.63 8.75 -8.98
CA GLY A 251 2.30 8.17 -10.16
C GLY A 251 1.82 6.79 -10.56
N GLU A 252 1.22 6.02 -9.64
CA GLU A 252 0.89 4.60 -9.83
C GLU A 252 -0.20 4.34 -10.88
N GLY A 253 -1.00 5.36 -11.22
CA GLY A 253 -1.99 5.27 -12.30
C GLY A 253 -1.40 5.25 -13.71
N TRP A 254 -0.08 5.40 -13.91
CA TRP A 254 0.59 5.09 -15.19
C TRP A 254 0.82 3.57 -15.33
N HIS A 255 -0.27 2.81 -15.15
CA HIS A 255 -0.22 1.38 -14.89
C HIS A 255 0.17 0.56 -16.13
N ASN A 256 -0.26 0.97 -17.33
CA ASN A 256 0.15 0.31 -18.57
C ASN A 256 1.63 0.53 -18.88
N ASN A 257 2.16 1.72 -18.60
CA ASN A 257 3.61 1.97 -18.71
C ASN A 257 4.39 1.07 -17.73
N HIS A 258 3.91 0.99 -16.50
CA HIS A 258 4.49 0.17 -15.45
C HIS A 258 4.49 -1.33 -15.80
N HIS A 259 3.38 -1.85 -16.32
CA HIS A 259 3.27 -3.25 -16.76
C HIS A 259 4.08 -3.55 -18.03
N HIS A 260 4.28 -2.57 -18.91
CA HIS A 260 5.17 -2.69 -20.07
C HIS A 260 6.63 -2.85 -19.65
N TYR A 261 7.07 -2.04 -18.69
CA TYR A 261 8.45 -2.13 -18.19
C TYR A 261 8.51 -1.90 -16.68
N PRO A 262 8.37 -2.95 -15.85
CA PRO A 262 8.34 -2.80 -14.39
C PRO A 262 9.72 -2.51 -13.76
N ALA A 263 10.80 -2.62 -14.54
CA ALA A 263 12.18 -2.48 -14.05
C ALA A 263 12.65 -1.01 -13.89
N THR A 264 11.80 -0.03 -14.16
CA THR A 264 12.09 1.41 -14.00
C THR A 264 11.43 1.98 -12.75
N ALA A 265 12.12 2.89 -12.08
CA ALA A 265 11.58 3.66 -10.95
C ALA A 265 10.62 4.76 -11.42
N ARG A 266 10.65 5.13 -12.70
CA ARG A 266 9.76 6.13 -13.33
C ARG A 266 8.63 5.43 -14.06
N GLN A 267 7.38 5.68 -13.69
CA GLN A 267 6.19 5.11 -14.34
C GLN A 267 5.55 6.08 -15.35
N GLY A 268 5.70 7.39 -15.16
CA GLY A 268 5.33 8.37 -16.18
C GLY A 268 6.41 8.47 -17.26
N PHE A 269 6.20 7.87 -18.43
CA PHE A 269 7.23 7.69 -19.46
C PHE A 269 7.44 8.93 -20.34
N VAL A 270 6.40 9.76 -20.51
CA VAL A 270 6.51 11.01 -21.28
C VAL A 270 6.43 12.25 -20.37
N TRP A 271 6.75 13.43 -20.92
CA TRP A 271 6.98 14.65 -20.14
C TRP A 271 5.76 15.16 -19.37
N TRP A 272 4.54 14.92 -19.85
CA TRP A 272 3.30 15.33 -19.20
C TRP A 272 2.76 14.29 -18.21
N GLU A 273 3.31 13.07 -18.21
CA GLU A 273 2.92 12.02 -17.28
C GLU A 273 3.57 12.28 -15.92
N VAL A 274 2.89 13.07 -15.09
CA VAL A 274 3.36 13.49 -13.77
C VAL A 274 3.49 12.28 -12.84
N ASP A 275 4.70 12.06 -12.32
CA ASP A 275 5.04 10.98 -11.39
C ASP A 275 5.75 11.58 -10.17
N ILE A 276 4.94 12.04 -9.20
CA ILE A 276 5.42 12.74 -8.00
C ILE A 276 6.35 11.84 -7.19
N THR A 277 6.02 10.56 -7.06
CA THR A 277 6.85 9.57 -6.38
C THR A 277 8.24 9.50 -7.01
N TYR A 278 8.36 9.44 -8.34
CA TYR A 278 9.66 9.45 -9.00
C TYR A 278 10.45 10.74 -8.76
N TYR A 279 9.79 11.90 -8.76
CA TYR A 279 10.46 13.17 -8.51
C TYR A 279 11.05 13.24 -7.09
N VAL A 280 10.30 12.75 -6.09
CA VAL A 280 10.81 12.64 -4.72
C VAL A 280 11.95 11.63 -4.63
N LEU A 281 11.87 10.47 -5.31
CA LEU A 281 12.97 9.51 -5.39
C LEU A 281 14.24 10.15 -5.99
N LYS A 282 14.13 10.97 -7.03
CA LYS A 282 15.28 11.70 -7.60
C LYS A 282 15.89 12.69 -6.62
N LEU A 283 15.08 13.34 -5.77
CA LEU A 283 15.62 14.17 -4.69
C LEU A 283 16.35 13.32 -3.65
N MET A 284 15.78 12.18 -3.25
CA MET A 284 16.40 11.22 -2.32
C MET A 284 17.73 10.67 -2.85
N GLU A 285 17.82 10.44 -4.16
CA GLU A 285 19.06 10.03 -4.83
C GLU A 285 20.12 11.14 -4.75
N LYS A 286 19.73 12.38 -5.01
CA LYS A 286 20.63 13.54 -4.94
C LYS A 286 21.26 13.73 -3.56
N ILE A 287 20.53 13.39 -2.49
CA ILE A 287 21.02 13.48 -1.10
C ILE A 287 21.61 12.16 -0.58
N GLY A 288 21.74 11.13 -1.42
CA GLY A 288 22.42 9.88 -1.08
C GLY A 288 21.64 8.91 -0.18
N ILE A 289 20.32 9.10 -0.02
CA ILE A 289 19.47 8.16 0.71
C ILE A 289 19.24 6.89 -0.13
N ILE A 290 19.08 7.06 -1.44
CA ILE A 290 18.96 5.97 -2.41
C ILE A 290 20.02 6.16 -3.51
N TRP A 291 20.31 5.11 -4.27
CA TRP A 291 21.21 5.18 -5.43
C TRP A 291 20.79 4.17 -6.51
N ASP A 292 21.43 4.23 -7.67
CA ASP A 292 21.14 3.41 -8.84
C ASP A 292 19.67 3.47 -9.27
N VAL A 293 19.07 4.66 -9.29
CA VAL A 293 17.66 4.83 -9.68
C VAL A 293 17.50 4.56 -11.18
N ARG A 294 16.84 3.46 -11.50
CA ARG A 294 16.63 3.01 -12.89
C ARG A 294 15.62 3.90 -13.60
N GLY A 295 16.08 4.60 -14.63
CA GLY A 295 15.22 5.36 -15.54
C GLY A 295 14.60 4.49 -16.64
N VAL A 296 13.85 5.12 -17.55
CA VAL A 296 13.25 4.47 -18.71
C VAL A 296 14.25 4.44 -19.87
N PRO A 297 14.68 3.27 -20.38
CA PRO A 297 15.54 3.20 -21.56
C PRO A 297 14.85 3.74 -22.82
N LYS A 298 15.58 4.40 -23.71
CA LYS A 298 15.01 4.92 -24.98
C LYS A 298 14.34 3.85 -25.83
N SER A 299 14.89 2.63 -25.86
CA SER A 299 14.33 1.50 -26.59
C SER A 299 12.94 1.09 -26.09
N VAL A 300 12.69 1.18 -24.78
CA VAL A 300 11.40 0.84 -24.16
C VAL A 300 10.31 1.81 -24.62
N LEU A 301 10.64 3.08 -24.84
CA LEU A 301 9.68 4.11 -25.26
C LEU A 301 9.16 3.93 -26.69
N GLN A 302 9.93 3.23 -27.54
CA GLN A 302 9.62 3.07 -28.96
C GLN A 302 9.06 1.68 -29.28
N LYS A 303 9.16 0.74 -28.34
CA LYS A 303 8.78 -0.66 -28.53
C LYS A 303 7.34 -0.89 -28.09
N ASP A 304 6.65 -1.76 -28.82
CA ASP A 304 5.33 -2.30 -28.48
C ASP A 304 4.26 -1.21 -28.30
N LEU A 305 4.36 -0.07 -29.01
CA LEU A 305 3.32 0.96 -29.02
C LEU A 305 2.02 0.44 -29.66
N VAL A 306 0.88 0.83 -29.11
CA VAL A 306 -0.46 0.62 -29.67
C VAL A 306 -0.78 1.68 -30.71
#